data_AF-C6ZKY2-F1
#
_entry.id   AF-C6ZKY2-F1
#
_cell.length_a   1.000
_cell.length_b   1.000
_cell.length_c   1.000
_cell.angle_alpha   90.00
_cell.angle_beta   90.00
_cell.angle_gamma   90.00
#
_symmetry.space_group_name_H-M   'P 1'
#
loop_
_entity.id
_entity.type
_entity.pdbx_description
1 polymer ?
#
loop_
_entity_poly.entity_id
_entity_poly.type
_entity_poly.pdbx_seq_one_letter_code
_entity_poly.pdbx_strand_id
1 'polypeptide(L)'
;MNMMLGSRASTDVIRHGSSKAEIEGFFSLDANPFLEELLQDNGIECSDELIIRREILQNGRSISRVNGQMVNLATLRAVGQYLVDIHGQHDQEELMRPQKHIQLLDALGDEAFQTAKQTYQELFDRYKSLRKRVLDKRKNEKEHQARIEMLEYQIAEIEAAALKSGEDLKLQKERDKLMNHKLIVDTLTNAYVLLDNDDFSSLANVRSAMNDLQSLEEYDADYKELSDNLSESYYILEDVSKRLGDILDSLDFDAGALAQIEARLDTINTITRKYGGSVDDVLDYFANIAKEYDHLTGNDLSFDDIEKELKSLEQSLLASAAELSQKRHAIAEHLSKEIKQELKDLYMDKADFKVVFTKGKFNREGNEAIEFYISTNPGEGFKPLVKVASGGELSRLMLAIKSTFSRREDKTSIVF
;
A
#
# COMPACT_ATOMS: atom_id res chain seq x y z
N MET A 1 2.85 -5.71 54.77
CA MET A 1 1.51 -5.41 54.23
C MET A 1 1.27 -6.06 52.86
N ASN A 2 2.18 -5.97 51.88
CA ASN A 2 2.05 -6.61 50.54
C ASN A 2 1.63 -8.08 50.53
N MET A 3 2.12 -8.87 51.50
CA MET A 3 1.76 -10.28 51.62
C MET A 3 0.30 -10.48 52.05
N MET A 4 -0.30 -9.54 52.78
CA MET A 4 -1.72 -9.61 53.14
C MET A 4 -2.61 -9.44 51.89
N LEU A 5 -2.18 -8.62 50.94
CA LEU A 5 -2.95 -8.26 49.72
C LEU A 5 -2.60 -9.11 48.48
N GLY A 6 -2.05 -10.31 48.68
CA GLY A 6 -1.89 -11.28 47.61
C GLY A 6 -0.55 -11.30 46.87
N SER A 7 0.50 -10.63 47.39
CA SER A 7 1.87 -10.86 46.90
C SER A 7 2.36 -12.28 47.20
N ARG A 8 3.43 -12.74 46.54
CA ARG A 8 3.95 -14.10 46.78
C ARG A 8 4.50 -14.21 48.20
N ALA A 9 4.10 -15.24 48.94
CA ALA A 9 4.60 -15.48 50.28
C ALA A 9 5.99 -16.13 50.22
N SER A 10 6.95 -15.63 51.00
CA SER A 10 8.23 -16.31 51.29
C SER A 10 8.16 -16.97 52.67
N THR A 11 8.84 -18.10 52.85
CA THR A 11 9.03 -18.75 54.15
C THR A 11 9.94 -17.96 55.08
N ASP A 12 10.71 -17.00 54.56
CA ASP A 12 11.66 -16.18 55.32
C ASP A 12 10.98 -15.28 56.37
N VAL A 13 9.67 -15.04 56.24
CA VAL A 13 8.91 -14.25 57.22
C VAL A 13 8.48 -15.07 58.44
N ILE A 14 8.68 -16.39 58.42
CA ILE A 14 8.36 -17.25 59.56
C ILE A 14 9.47 -17.08 60.61
N ARG A 15 9.08 -16.61 61.80
CA ARG A 15 10.00 -16.45 62.92
C ARG A 15 10.71 -17.78 63.24
N HIS A 16 12.03 -17.73 63.41
CA HIS A 16 12.84 -18.90 63.70
C HIS A 16 12.29 -19.70 64.88
N GLY A 17 12.10 -21.01 64.70
CA GLY A 17 11.51 -21.92 65.69
C GLY A 17 9.97 -21.97 65.73
N SER A 18 9.27 -21.18 64.91
CA SER A 18 7.81 -21.18 64.82
C SER A 18 7.30 -22.01 63.63
N SER A 19 6.16 -22.68 63.79
CA SER A 19 5.57 -23.55 62.74
C SER A 19 4.82 -22.79 61.64
N LYS A 20 4.39 -21.55 61.90
CA LYS A 20 3.68 -20.69 60.93
C LYS A 20 3.88 -19.19 61.22
N ALA A 21 3.61 -18.36 60.21
CA ALA A 21 3.38 -16.91 60.35
C ALA A 21 1.93 -16.58 60.00
N GLU A 22 1.31 -15.68 60.75
CA GLU A 22 -0.07 -15.24 60.54
C GLU A 22 -0.11 -13.71 60.47
N ILE A 23 -0.83 -13.19 59.48
CA ILE A 23 -0.98 -11.76 59.21
C ILE A 23 -2.48 -11.50 59.07
N GLU A 24 -3.01 -10.59 59.85
CA GLU A 24 -4.42 -10.19 59.82
C GLU A 24 -4.53 -8.67 59.68
N GLY A 25 -5.48 -8.21 58.87
CA GLY A 25 -5.78 -6.79 58.68
C GLY A 25 -7.28 -6.57 58.65
N PHE A 26 -7.68 -5.44 59.22
CA PHE A 26 -9.05 -4.98 59.32
C PHE A 26 -9.17 -3.68 58.51
N PHE A 27 -10.15 -3.62 57.61
CA PHE A 27 -10.38 -2.51 56.69
C PHE A 27 -11.81 -1.99 56.86
N SER A 28 -11.97 -0.68 56.88
CA SER A 28 -13.27 -0.02 56.69
C SER A 28 -13.44 0.28 55.21
N LEU A 29 -14.59 -0.06 54.63
CA LEU A 29 -14.88 0.10 53.21
C LEU A 29 -15.79 1.31 52.99
N ASP A 30 -15.47 2.10 51.95
CA ASP A 30 -16.44 3.03 51.34
C ASP A 30 -17.25 2.30 50.26
N ALA A 31 -18.41 2.84 49.89
CA ALA A 31 -19.25 2.27 48.84
C ALA A 31 -18.51 2.21 47.49
N ASN A 32 -18.19 0.99 47.03
CA ASN A 32 -17.51 0.73 45.77
C ASN A 32 -18.20 -0.43 45.03
N PRO A 33 -19.04 -0.13 44.02
CA PRO A 33 -19.84 -1.14 43.32
C PRO A 33 -19.02 -2.29 42.71
N PHE A 34 -17.79 -2.02 42.26
CA PHE A 34 -16.92 -3.02 41.65
C PHE A 34 -16.31 -3.97 42.69
N LEU A 35 -15.97 -3.45 43.88
CA LEU A 35 -15.50 -4.28 44.98
C LEU A 35 -16.64 -5.15 45.53
N GLU A 36 -17.85 -4.59 45.62
CA GLU A 36 -19.05 -5.32 46.06
C GLU A 36 -19.39 -6.48 45.11
N GLU A 37 -19.37 -6.24 43.80
CA GLU A 37 -19.58 -7.28 42.78
C GLU A 37 -18.52 -8.38 42.88
N LEU A 38 -17.24 -8.00 43.03
CA LEU A 38 -16.13 -8.94 43.17
C LEU A 38 -16.26 -9.82 44.43
N LEU A 39 -16.71 -9.25 45.56
CA LEU A 39 -16.94 -10.00 46.79
C LEU A 39 -18.11 -10.98 46.63
N GLN A 40 -19.23 -10.54 46.03
CA GLN A 40 -20.40 -11.40 45.76
C GLN A 40 -20.07 -12.56 44.83
N ASP A 41 -19.34 -12.32 43.74
CA ASP A 41 -18.93 -13.34 42.77
C ASP A 41 -18.07 -14.44 43.39
N ASN A 42 -17.34 -14.10 44.46
CA ASN A 42 -16.50 -15.04 45.21
C ASN A 42 -17.20 -15.59 46.47
N GLY A 43 -18.50 -15.31 46.64
CA GLY A 43 -19.33 -15.81 47.73
C GLY A 43 -19.11 -15.13 49.09
N ILE A 44 -18.38 -14.00 49.12
CA ILE A 44 -18.03 -13.26 50.33
C ILE A 44 -19.13 -12.24 50.61
N GLU A 45 -19.62 -12.21 51.85
CA GLU A 45 -20.65 -11.25 52.27
C GLU A 45 -20.08 -9.82 52.30
N CYS A 46 -20.77 -8.90 51.62
CA CYS A 46 -20.44 -7.49 51.61
C CYS A 46 -20.89 -6.84 52.92
N SER A 47 -19.94 -6.26 53.65
CA SER A 47 -20.16 -5.45 54.84
C SER A 47 -19.28 -4.21 54.78
N ASP A 48 -19.59 -3.20 55.59
CA ASP A 48 -18.79 -1.97 55.69
C ASP A 48 -17.38 -2.22 56.27
N GLU A 49 -17.12 -3.44 56.75
CA GLU A 49 -15.86 -3.89 57.32
C GLU A 49 -15.36 -5.15 56.60
N LEU A 50 -14.04 -5.26 56.40
CA LEU A 50 -13.40 -6.42 55.78
C LEU A 50 -12.19 -6.88 56.58
N ILE A 51 -12.16 -8.18 56.92
CA ILE A 51 -11.04 -8.82 57.61
C ILE A 51 -10.32 -9.74 56.65
N ILE A 52 -9.05 -9.45 56.38
CA ILE A 52 -8.17 -10.31 55.59
C ILE A 52 -7.19 -10.99 56.53
N ARG A 53 -7.16 -12.32 56.47
CA ARG A 53 -6.22 -13.15 57.22
C ARG A 53 -5.42 -14.03 56.30
N ARG A 54 -4.09 -14.05 56.45
CA ARG A 54 -3.19 -14.91 55.71
C ARG A 54 -2.25 -15.67 56.63
N GLU A 55 -2.22 -16.98 56.44
CA GLU A 55 -1.31 -17.89 57.14
C GLU A 55 -0.26 -18.44 56.16
N ILE A 56 0.99 -18.54 56.61
CA ILE A 56 2.14 -19.06 55.86
C ILE A 56 2.76 -20.17 56.70
N LEU A 57 2.77 -21.39 56.15
CA LEU A 57 3.27 -22.59 56.82
C LEU A 57 4.71 -22.89 56.39
N GLN A 58 5.49 -23.57 57.24
CA GLN A 58 6.88 -23.95 56.92
C GLN A 58 7.02 -24.83 55.67
N ASN A 59 5.97 -25.57 55.28
CA ASN A 59 5.96 -26.37 54.06
C ASN A 59 5.73 -25.55 52.77
N GLY A 60 5.76 -24.21 52.86
CA GLY A 60 5.58 -23.29 51.73
C GLY A 60 4.12 -23.06 51.34
N ARG A 61 3.16 -23.76 51.96
CA ARG A 61 1.73 -23.54 51.71
C ARG A 61 1.28 -22.26 52.40
N SER A 62 0.50 -21.45 51.67
CA SER A 62 -0.17 -20.27 52.21
C SER A 62 -1.68 -20.42 52.11
N ILE A 63 -2.39 -20.01 53.15
CA ILE A 63 -3.85 -20.05 53.24
C ILE A 63 -4.32 -18.62 53.45
N SER A 64 -5.26 -18.17 52.62
CA SER A 64 -5.81 -16.83 52.66
C SER A 64 -7.31 -16.88 52.94
N ARG A 65 -7.79 -15.98 53.79
CA ARG A 65 -9.19 -15.81 54.12
C ARG A 65 -9.61 -14.35 54.06
N VAL A 66 -10.83 -14.11 53.60
CA VAL A 66 -11.49 -12.80 53.58
C VAL A 66 -12.84 -12.99 54.28
N ASN A 67 -13.11 -12.21 55.34
CA ASN A 67 -14.27 -12.37 56.22
C ASN A 67 -14.50 -13.84 56.66
N GLY A 68 -13.40 -14.55 56.94
CA GLY A 68 -13.43 -15.95 57.37
C GLY A 68 -13.57 -17.00 56.25
N GLN A 69 -13.89 -16.61 55.01
CA GLN A 69 -13.98 -17.53 53.87
C GLN A 69 -12.63 -17.75 53.19
N MET A 70 -12.33 -19.00 52.79
CA MET A 70 -11.09 -19.30 52.09
C MET A 70 -11.12 -18.81 50.64
N VAL A 71 -10.13 -18.00 50.27
CA VAL A 71 -9.99 -17.46 48.91
C VAL A 71 -8.67 -17.90 48.30
N ASN A 72 -8.65 -18.00 46.96
CA ASN A 72 -7.41 -18.22 46.24
C ASN A 72 -6.58 -16.91 46.17
N LEU A 73 -5.33 -17.02 45.74
CA LEU A 73 -4.41 -15.87 45.67
C LEU A 73 -4.81 -14.83 44.61
N ALA A 74 -5.50 -15.24 43.53
CA ALA A 74 -5.95 -14.35 42.48
C ALA A 74 -7.10 -13.46 42.96
N THR A 75 -8.10 -14.04 43.61
CA THR A 75 -9.20 -13.33 44.27
C THR A 75 -8.65 -12.37 45.33
N LEU A 76 -7.70 -12.83 46.16
CA LEU A 76 -7.10 -11.95 47.18
C LEU A 76 -6.36 -10.75 46.58
N ARG A 77 -5.68 -10.93 45.43
CA ARG A 77 -5.05 -9.80 44.73
C ARG A 77 -6.07 -8.84 44.15
N ALA A 78 -7.12 -9.36 43.51
CA ALA A 78 -8.17 -8.54 42.93
C ALA A 78 -8.85 -7.70 44.02
N VAL A 79 -9.20 -8.30 45.16
CA VAL A 79 -9.74 -7.60 46.32
C VAL A 79 -8.71 -6.60 46.87
N GLY A 80 -7.45 -7.00 47.03
CA GLY A 80 -6.39 -6.14 47.52
C GLY A 80 -6.14 -4.87 46.70
N GLN A 81 -6.39 -4.88 45.39
CA GLN A 81 -6.26 -3.71 44.50
C GLN A 81 -7.22 -2.57 44.84
N TYR A 82 -8.37 -2.87 45.45
CA TYR A 82 -9.37 -1.87 45.83
C TYR A 82 -9.22 -1.41 47.29
N LEU A 83 -8.50 -2.16 48.13
CA LEU A 83 -8.43 -1.91 49.58
C LEU A 83 -7.26 -1.03 50.01
N VAL A 84 -6.10 -1.28 49.42
CA VAL A 84 -4.91 -0.50 49.71
C VAL A 84 -4.10 -0.43 48.44
N ASP A 85 -3.84 0.78 47.98
CA ASP A 85 -2.75 1.01 47.05
C ASP A 85 -1.43 0.92 47.84
N ILE A 86 -0.96 -0.30 48.11
CA ILE A 86 0.39 -0.50 48.63
C ILE A 86 1.33 -0.24 47.46
N HIS A 87 1.92 0.95 47.45
CA HIS A 87 3.02 1.40 46.59
C HIS A 87 3.66 0.27 45.77
N GLY A 88 3.01 -0.03 44.66
CA GLY A 88 3.41 -1.07 43.73
C GLY A 88 4.17 -0.43 42.58
N GLN A 89 5.13 -1.17 42.01
CA GLN A 89 5.95 -0.78 40.87
C GLN A 89 5.18 -0.19 39.66
N HIS A 90 3.85 -0.30 39.59
CA HIS A 90 3.03 0.01 38.41
C HIS A 90 2.76 1.51 38.18
N ASP A 91 2.56 2.33 39.22
CA ASP A 91 2.28 3.76 39.03
C ASP A 91 3.55 4.56 38.75
N GLN A 92 4.67 4.12 39.33
CA GLN A 92 5.99 4.55 38.90
C GLN A 92 6.19 4.23 37.43
N GLU A 93 5.72 3.09 36.92
CA GLU A 93 5.83 2.78 35.50
C GLU A 93 5.03 3.73 34.61
N GLU A 94 3.88 4.26 35.01
CA GLU A 94 3.11 5.20 34.18
C GLU A 94 3.79 6.57 34.07
N LEU A 95 4.22 7.14 35.20
CA LEU A 95 4.98 8.39 35.24
C LEU A 95 6.35 8.27 34.55
N MET A 96 6.92 7.06 34.49
CA MET A 96 8.17 6.79 33.79
C MET A 96 7.97 6.48 32.30
N ARG A 97 6.73 6.51 31.77
CA ARG A 97 6.40 6.32 30.34
C ARG A 97 5.99 7.65 29.71
N PRO A 98 6.85 8.31 28.91
CA PRO A 98 6.52 9.58 28.25
C PRO A 98 5.24 9.53 27.41
N GLN A 99 4.91 8.38 26.83
CA GLN A 99 3.69 8.21 26.03
C GLN A 99 2.39 8.42 26.83
N LYS A 100 2.43 8.25 28.15
CA LYS A 100 1.27 8.43 29.04
C LYS A 100 1.17 9.86 29.61
N HIS A 101 2.21 10.68 29.51
CA HIS A 101 2.23 12.02 30.11
C HIS A 101 1.12 12.93 29.59
N ILE A 102 0.74 12.78 28.32
CA ILE A 102 -0.39 13.52 27.74
C ILE A 102 -1.73 13.14 28.37
N GLN A 103 -1.95 11.85 28.65
CA GLN A 103 -3.18 11.37 29.29
C GLN A 103 -3.26 11.86 30.74
N LEU A 104 -2.13 11.81 31.46
CA LEU A 104 -2.03 12.31 32.83
C LEU A 104 -2.34 13.81 32.90
N LEU A 105 -1.74 14.61 32.02
CA LEU A 105 -1.99 16.04 31.99
C LEU A 105 -3.44 16.37 31.59
N ASP A 106 -3.96 15.71 30.56
CA ASP A 106 -5.31 15.93 30.05
C ASP A 106 -6.40 15.54 31.07
N ALA A 107 -6.12 14.58 31.97
CA ALA A 107 -7.03 14.20 33.06
C ALA A 107 -7.26 15.33 34.08
N LEU A 108 -6.33 16.29 34.17
CA LEU A 108 -6.49 17.47 35.03
C LEU A 108 -7.31 18.59 34.38
N GLY A 109 -7.70 18.43 33.11
CA GLY A 109 -8.48 19.42 32.38
C GLY A 109 -9.92 19.48 32.85
N ASP A 110 -10.46 20.70 32.88
CA ASP A 110 -11.86 20.98 33.20
C ASP A 110 -12.82 20.56 32.06
N GLU A 111 -14.13 20.73 32.27
CA GLU A 111 -15.15 20.41 31.27
C GLU A 111 -14.94 21.16 29.94
N ALA A 112 -14.45 22.41 30.01
CA ALA A 112 -14.13 23.22 28.84
C ALA A 112 -12.91 22.68 28.07
N PHE A 113 -11.94 22.05 28.75
CA PHE A 113 -10.84 21.32 28.13
C PHE A 113 -11.33 20.02 27.50
N GLN A 114 -12.13 19.22 28.21
CA GLN A 114 -12.64 17.95 27.66
C GLN A 114 -13.49 18.17 26.41
N THR A 115 -14.30 19.24 26.38
CA THR A 115 -15.08 19.64 25.20
C THR A 115 -14.18 20.00 24.01
N ALA A 116 -13.11 20.77 24.25
CA ALA A 116 -12.15 21.12 23.19
C ALA A 116 -11.40 19.88 22.68
N LYS A 117 -11.04 18.96 23.58
CA LYS A 117 -10.40 17.68 23.25
C LYS A 117 -11.31 16.80 22.40
N GLN A 118 -12.58 16.67 22.77
CA GLN A 118 -13.56 15.90 22.00
C GLN A 118 -13.77 16.49 20.60
N THR A 119 -13.96 17.81 20.50
CA THR A 119 -14.08 18.51 19.22
C THR A 119 -12.88 18.24 18.31
N TYR A 120 -11.67 18.30 18.87
CA TYR A 120 -10.45 17.98 18.14
C TYR A 120 -10.44 16.52 17.64
N GLN A 121 -10.80 15.56 18.50
CA GLN A 121 -10.83 14.14 18.17
C GLN A 121 -11.80 13.83 17.03
N GLU A 122 -13.01 14.41 17.06
CA GLU A 122 -14.02 14.25 16.01
C GLU A 122 -13.52 14.81 14.67
N LEU A 123 -12.92 16.00 14.68
CA LEU A 123 -12.31 16.60 13.49
C LEU A 123 -11.15 15.75 12.95
N PHE A 124 -10.29 15.23 13.84
CA PHE A 124 -9.16 14.38 13.44
C PHE A 124 -9.61 13.06 12.83
N ASP A 125 -10.61 12.40 13.42
CA ASP A 125 -11.16 11.14 12.91
C ASP A 125 -11.82 11.35 11.54
N ARG A 126 -12.56 12.45 11.37
CA ARG A 126 -13.10 12.85 10.05
C ARG A 126 -11.98 13.13 9.06
N TYR A 127 -10.96 13.90 9.44
CA TYR A 127 -9.82 14.23 8.59
C TYR A 127 -9.07 12.97 8.13
N LYS A 128 -8.80 12.05 9.05
CA LYS A 128 -8.14 10.76 8.77
C LYS A 128 -8.95 9.93 7.77
N SER A 129 -10.27 9.86 7.95
CA SER A 129 -11.16 9.11 7.06
C SER A 129 -11.20 9.73 5.65
N LEU A 130 -11.34 11.05 5.56
CA LEU A 130 -11.44 11.77 4.29
C LEU A 130 -10.10 11.75 3.54
N ARG A 131 -8.98 11.96 4.25
CA ARG A 131 -7.64 11.85 3.68
C ARG A 131 -7.35 10.46 3.11
N LYS A 132 -7.80 9.41 3.80
CA LYS A 132 -7.70 8.03 3.29
C LYS A 132 -8.50 7.87 1.99
N ARG A 133 -9.75 8.34 1.96
CA ARG A 133 -10.59 8.31 0.75
C ARG A 133 -9.96 9.06 -0.42
N VAL A 134 -9.38 10.24 -0.18
CA VAL A 134 -8.65 11.00 -1.23
C VAL A 134 -7.43 10.24 -1.74
N LEU A 135 -6.64 9.64 -0.84
CA LEU A 135 -5.46 8.85 -1.24
C LEU A 135 -5.86 7.62 -2.07
N ASP A 136 -6.90 6.90 -1.66
CA ASP A 136 -7.41 5.73 -2.37
C ASP A 136 -7.94 6.14 -3.75
N LYS A 137 -8.72 7.24 -3.82
CA LYS A 137 -9.25 7.74 -5.08
C LYS A 137 -8.17 8.26 -6.03
N ARG A 138 -7.16 8.98 -5.52
CA ARG A 138 -6.01 9.46 -6.31
C ARG A 138 -5.13 8.33 -6.84
N LYS A 139 -5.00 7.23 -6.07
CA LYS A 139 -4.30 6.03 -6.55
C LYS A 139 -5.08 5.41 -7.72
N ASN A 140 -6.39 5.24 -7.55
CA ASN A 140 -7.25 4.73 -8.60
C ASN A 140 -7.23 5.66 -9.82
N GLU A 141 -7.29 6.98 -9.66
CA GLU A 141 -7.20 7.95 -10.77
C GLU A 141 -5.89 7.84 -11.55
N LYS A 142 -4.75 7.61 -10.89
CA LYS A 142 -3.49 7.41 -11.64
C LYS A 142 -3.51 6.13 -12.47
N GLU A 143 -4.06 5.06 -11.92
CA GLU A 143 -4.22 3.79 -12.64
C GLU A 143 -5.26 3.94 -13.78
N HIS A 144 -6.34 4.68 -13.54
CA HIS A 144 -7.36 5.02 -14.53
C HIS A 144 -6.81 5.91 -15.64
N GLN A 145 -6.05 6.95 -15.32
CA GLN A 145 -5.45 7.86 -16.30
C GLN A 145 -4.44 7.14 -17.19
N ALA A 146 -3.58 6.30 -16.62
CA ALA A 146 -2.66 5.47 -17.40
C ALA A 146 -3.43 4.49 -18.32
N ARG A 147 -4.56 3.96 -17.84
CA ARG A 147 -5.45 3.11 -18.65
C ARG A 147 -6.13 3.89 -19.76
N ILE A 148 -6.63 5.10 -19.49
CA ILE A 148 -7.24 6.00 -20.48
C ILE A 148 -6.23 6.33 -21.58
N GLU A 149 -5.00 6.74 -21.24
CA GLU A 149 -3.94 7.05 -22.21
C GLU A 149 -3.57 5.85 -23.08
N MET A 150 -3.50 4.65 -22.48
CA MET A 150 -3.27 3.41 -23.21
C MET A 150 -4.42 3.12 -24.18
N LEU A 151 -5.68 3.21 -23.71
CA LEU A 151 -6.85 2.95 -24.53
C LEU A 151 -6.96 3.97 -25.69
N GLU A 152 -6.70 5.24 -25.43
CA GLU A 152 -6.69 6.31 -26.44
C GLU A 152 -5.67 6.02 -27.55
N TYR A 153 -4.46 5.63 -27.19
CA TYR A 153 -3.43 5.26 -28.15
C TYR A 153 -3.84 4.06 -29.01
N GLN A 154 -4.40 3.02 -28.38
CA GLN A 154 -4.84 1.80 -29.07
C GLN A 154 -6.02 2.07 -30.01
N ILE A 155 -7.01 2.86 -29.56
CA ILE A 155 -8.16 3.30 -30.36
C ILE A 155 -7.66 4.06 -31.58
N ALA A 156 -6.80 5.06 -31.40
CA ALA A 156 -6.26 5.86 -32.50
C ALA A 156 -5.45 5.02 -33.50
N GLU A 157 -4.64 4.06 -33.03
CA GLU A 157 -3.87 3.18 -33.91
C GLU A 157 -4.78 2.27 -34.76
N ILE A 158 -5.82 1.68 -34.15
CA ILE A 158 -6.76 0.80 -34.87
C ILE A 158 -7.65 1.60 -35.82
N GLU A 159 -8.12 2.79 -35.42
CA GLU A 159 -8.89 3.68 -36.29
C GLU A 159 -8.09 4.12 -37.52
N ALA A 160 -6.81 4.48 -37.33
CA ALA A 160 -5.93 4.87 -38.42
C ALA A 160 -5.73 3.74 -39.45
N ALA A 161 -5.78 2.48 -39.01
CA ALA A 161 -5.69 1.33 -39.90
C ALA A 161 -6.97 1.12 -40.74
N ALA A 162 -8.11 1.66 -40.31
CA ALA A 162 -9.39 1.61 -41.03
C ALA A 162 -9.74 0.20 -41.55
N LEU A 163 -9.61 -0.80 -40.67
CA LEU A 163 -9.83 -2.21 -41.02
C LEU A 163 -11.29 -2.47 -41.41
N LYS A 164 -11.50 -3.35 -42.39
CA LYS A 164 -12.84 -3.81 -42.78
C LYS A 164 -12.92 -5.33 -42.67
N SER A 165 -14.04 -5.82 -42.13
CA SER A 165 -14.29 -7.27 -42.02
C SER A 165 -14.16 -7.97 -43.38
N GLY A 166 -13.37 -9.05 -43.40
CA GLY A 166 -13.08 -9.85 -44.60
C GLY A 166 -12.27 -9.15 -45.69
N GLU A 167 -11.62 -8.02 -45.40
CA GLU A 167 -10.73 -7.31 -46.32
C GLU A 167 -9.46 -8.11 -46.62
N ASP A 168 -8.83 -8.67 -45.59
CA ASP A 168 -7.65 -9.51 -45.66
C ASP A 168 -7.84 -10.69 -46.61
N LEU A 169 -8.93 -11.43 -46.48
CA LEU A 169 -9.25 -12.58 -47.31
C LEU A 169 -9.44 -12.21 -48.78
N LYS A 170 -9.97 -11.02 -49.07
CA LYS A 170 -10.14 -10.52 -50.44
C LYS A 170 -8.81 -10.12 -51.05
N LEU A 171 -8.02 -9.33 -50.31
CA LEU A 171 -6.71 -8.87 -50.75
C LEU A 171 -5.73 -10.03 -50.95
N GLN A 172 -5.79 -11.06 -50.11
CA GLN A 172 -4.93 -12.24 -50.25
C GLN A 172 -5.22 -13.02 -51.53
N LYS A 173 -6.51 -13.23 -51.85
CA LYS A 173 -6.90 -13.86 -53.12
C LYS A 173 -6.46 -13.06 -54.34
N GLU A 174 -6.56 -11.73 -54.26
CA GLU A 174 -6.14 -10.84 -55.33
C GLU A 174 -4.62 -10.83 -55.50
N ARG A 175 -3.87 -10.80 -54.39
CA ARG A 175 -2.41 -10.94 -54.37
C ARG A 175 -1.98 -12.26 -55.02
N ASP A 176 -2.58 -13.38 -54.65
CA ASP A 176 -2.23 -14.69 -55.19
C ASP A 176 -2.43 -14.74 -56.71
N LYS A 177 -3.52 -14.12 -57.21
CA LYS A 177 -3.79 -14.00 -58.65
C LYS A 177 -2.71 -13.18 -59.36
N LEU A 178 -2.34 -12.02 -58.80
CA LEU A 178 -1.31 -11.15 -59.37
C LEU A 178 0.10 -11.76 -59.29
N MET A 179 0.43 -12.48 -58.22
CA MET A 179 1.70 -13.21 -58.10
C MET A 179 1.81 -14.30 -59.16
N ASN A 180 0.73 -15.03 -59.44
CA ASN A 180 0.71 -16.01 -60.51
C ASN A 180 0.92 -15.36 -61.88
N HIS A 181 0.28 -14.21 -62.14
CA HIS A 181 0.52 -13.43 -63.36
C HIS A 181 1.97 -12.97 -63.47
N LYS A 182 2.54 -12.45 -62.38
CA LYS A 182 3.96 -12.03 -62.34
C LYS A 182 4.88 -13.19 -62.68
N LEU A 183 4.67 -14.36 -62.06
CA LEU A 183 5.48 -15.55 -62.34
C LEU A 183 5.41 -15.94 -63.82
N ILE A 184 4.22 -15.89 -64.43
CA ILE A 184 4.03 -16.17 -65.85
C ILE A 184 4.82 -15.16 -66.70
N VAL A 185 4.66 -13.86 -66.45
CA VAL A 185 5.36 -12.79 -67.20
C VAL A 185 6.87 -12.92 -67.06
N ASP A 186 7.39 -13.06 -65.84
CA ASP A 186 8.83 -13.21 -65.58
C ASP A 186 9.40 -14.45 -66.30
N THR A 187 8.66 -15.58 -66.28
CA THR A 187 9.09 -16.83 -66.93
C THR A 187 9.08 -16.72 -68.45
N LEU A 188 8.01 -16.14 -69.03
CA LEU A 188 7.91 -15.93 -70.47
C LEU A 188 8.96 -14.93 -70.98
N THR A 189 9.21 -13.86 -70.22
CA THR A 189 10.24 -12.86 -70.52
C THR A 189 11.61 -13.50 -70.53
N ASN A 190 11.93 -14.32 -69.52
CA ASN A 190 13.21 -15.03 -69.47
C ASN A 190 13.36 -16.03 -70.64
N ALA A 191 12.30 -16.76 -70.99
CA ALA A 191 12.32 -17.67 -72.13
C ALA A 191 12.55 -16.93 -73.46
N TYR A 192 11.89 -15.77 -73.65
CA TYR A 192 12.07 -14.92 -74.83
C TYR A 192 13.51 -14.40 -74.92
N VAL A 193 14.04 -13.84 -73.84
CA VAL A 193 15.42 -13.32 -73.76
C VAL A 193 16.48 -14.41 -74.03
N LEU A 194 16.24 -15.65 -73.61
CA LEU A 194 17.17 -16.76 -73.90
C LEU A 194 17.17 -17.19 -75.37
N LEU A 195 16.01 -17.08 -76.03
CA LEU A 195 15.86 -17.43 -77.45
C LEU A 195 16.38 -16.30 -78.34
N ASP A 196 16.03 -15.06 -78.02
CA ASP A 196 16.34 -13.89 -78.84
C ASP A 196 16.64 -12.66 -77.97
N ASN A 197 17.92 -12.29 -77.91
CA ASN A 197 18.42 -11.12 -77.20
C ASN A 197 19.64 -10.56 -77.93
N ASP A 198 19.81 -9.23 -77.87
CA ASP A 198 20.83 -8.48 -78.61
C ASP A 198 22.27 -8.91 -78.24
N ASP A 199 22.50 -9.34 -76.98
CA ASP A 199 23.83 -9.74 -76.49
C ASP A 199 24.15 -11.23 -76.72
N PHE A 200 23.15 -12.11 -76.61
CA PHE A 200 23.31 -13.57 -76.77
C PHE A 200 21.99 -14.20 -77.23
N SER A 201 21.84 -14.38 -78.55
CA SER A 201 20.65 -14.99 -79.16
C SER A 201 20.94 -16.44 -79.53
N SER A 202 20.25 -17.39 -78.88
CA SER A 202 20.29 -18.80 -79.24
C SER A 202 19.86 -18.99 -80.69
N LEU A 203 18.85 -18.23 -81.14
CA LEU A 203 18.39 -18.22 -82.52
C LEU A 203 19.47 -17.74 -83.50
N ALA A 204 20.22 -16.68 -83.15
CA ALA A 204 21.32 -16.20 -83.98
C ALA A 204 22.44 -17.25 -84.11
N ASN A 205 22.77 -17.95 -83.02
CA ASN A 205 23.76 -19.03 -83.04
C ASN A 205 23.30 -20.21 -83.91
N VAL A 206 22.03 -20.61 -83.78
CA VAL A 206 21.42 -21.66 -84.63
C VAL A 206 21.42 -21.23 -86.10
N ARG A 207 21.09 -19.97 -86.40
CA ARG A 207 21.12 -19.41 -87.76
C ARG A 207 22.53 -19.44 -88.35
N SER A 208 23.55 -19.12 -87.56
CA SER A 208 24.95 -19.19 -88.00
C SER A 208 25.36 -20.63 -88.33
N ALA A 209 25.04 -21.58 -87.44
CA ALA A 209 25.32 -23.00 -87.67
C ALA A 209 24.57 -23.56 -88.89
N MET A 210 23.34 -23.10 -89.12
CA MET A 210 22.54 -23.42 -90.31
C MET A 210 23.25 -22.93 -91.58
N ASN A 211 23.71 -21.67 -91.62
CA ASN A 211 24.42 -21.13 -92.77
C ASN A 211 25.73 -21.88 -93.06
N ASP A 212 26.47 -22.26 -92.01
CA ASP A 212 27.71 -23.03 -92.14
C ASP A 212 27.45 -24.45 -92.70
N LEU A 213 26.43 -25.16 -92.21
CA LEU A 213 26.05 -26.49 -92.72
C LEU A 213 25.51 -26.41 -94.15
N GLN A 214 24.76 -25.35 -94.50
CA GLN A 214 24.25 -25.14 -95.84
C GLN A 214 25.38 -25.02 -96.88
N SER A 215 26.55 -24.48 -96.48
CA SER A 215 27.72 -24.42 -97.34
C SER A 215 28.36 -25.79 -97.65
N LEU A 216 27.99 -26.83 -96.89
CA LEU A 216 28.55 -28.18 -97.00
C LEU A 216 27.63 -29.18 -97.73
N GLU A 217 26.41 -28.79 -98.10
CA GLU A 217 25.38 -29.68 -98.66
C GLU A 217 25.78 -30.39 -99.96
N GLU A 218 26.63 -29.75 -100.77
CA GLU A 218 27.05 -30.30 -102.07
C GLU A 218 28.15 -31.37 -101.95
N TYR A 219 28.79 -31.49 -100.77
CA TYR A 219 29.94 -32.37 -100.58
C TYR A 219 29.56 -33.79 -100.16
N ASP A 220 28.48 -33.98 -99.40
CA ASP A 220 28.01 -35.30 -98.96
C ASP A 220 26.51 -35.27 -98.58
N ALA A 221 25.82 -36.41 -98.78
CA ALA A 221 24.39 -36.54 -98.45
C ALA A 221 24.13 -36.44 -96.93
N ASP A 222 25.08 -36.88 -96.09
CA ASP A 222 24.96 -36.80 -94.63
C ASP A 222 24.95 -35.33 -94.16
N TYR A 223 25.74 -34.45 -94.80
CA TYR A 223 25.74 -33.02 -94.47
C TYR A 223 24.47 -32.32 -94.92
N LYS A 224 23.90 -32.75 -96.06
CA LYS A 224 22.61 -32.25 -96.53
C LYS A 224 21.48 -32.58 -95.55
N GLU A 225 21.43 -33.82 -95.05
CA GLU A 225 20.46 -34.23 -94.05
C GLU A 225 20.59 -33.40 -92.74
N LEU A 226 21.83 -33.14 -92.29
CA LEU A 226 22.07 -32.27 -91.13
C LEU A 226 21.62 -30.82 -91.35
N SER A 227 21.87 -30.26 -92.54
CA SER A 227 21.44 -28.91 -92.90
C SER A 227 19.92 -28.78 -92.94
N ASP A 228 19.23 -29.72 -93.60
CA ASP A 228 17.78 -29.77 -93.70
C ASP A 228 17.13 -29.83 -92.29
N ASN A 229 17.64 -30.72 -91.41
CA ASN A 229 17.16 -30.85 -90.03
C ASN A 229 17.38 -29.58 -89.18
N LEU A 230 18.54 -28.91 -89.34
CA LEU A 230 18.84 -27.69 -88.58
C LEU A 230 18.00 -26.51 -89.09
N SER A 231 17.76 -26.43 -90.40
CA SER A 231 16.89 -25.42 -91.02
C SER A 231 15.45 -25.56 -90.53
N GLU A 232 14.90 -26.77 -90.49
CA GLU A 232 13.56 -27.01 -89.93
C GLU A 232 13.50 -26.60 -88.45
N SER A 233 14.52 -26.98 -87.66
CA SER A 233 14.61 -26.62 -86.25
C SER A 233 14.70 -25.11 -86.03
N TYR A 234 15.43 -24.38 -86.88
CA TYR A 234 15.55 -22.92 -86.83
C TYR A 234 14.18 -22.24 -86.98
N TYR A 235 13.41 -22.59 -88.02
CA TYR A 235 12.10 -21.96 -88.26
C TYR A 235 11.08 -22.29 -87.17
N ILE A 236 11.15 -23.49 -86.56
CA ILE A 236 10.32 -23.84 -85.40
C ILE A 236 10.66 -22.94 -84.19
N LEU A 237 11.96 -22.75 -83.90
CA LEU A 237 12.38 -21.88 -82.80
C LEU A 237 12.03 -20.41 -83.06
N GLU A 238 12.13 -19.95 -84.31
CA GLU A 238 11.78 -18.58 -84.72
C GLU A 238 10.28 -18.31 -84.52
N ASP A 239 9.41 -19.25 -84.91
CA ASP A 239 7.95 -19.14 -84.68
C ASP A 239 7.62 -19.10 -83.18
N VAL A 240 8.27 -19.95 -82.37
CA VAL A 240 8.09 -19.95 -80.91
C VAL A 240 8.52 -18.61 -80.31
N SER A 241 9.69 -18.08 -80.70
CA SER A 241 10.18 -16.78 -80.21
C SER A 241 9.23 -15.66 -80.58
N LYS A 242 8.76 -15.63 -81.84
CA LYS A 242 7.80 -14.62 -82.30
C LYS A 242 6.48 -14.69 -81.52
N ARG A 243 5.94 -15.89 -81.31
CA ARG A 243 4.73 -16.10 -80.51
C ARG A 243 4.92 -15.69 -79.05
N LEU A 244 6.09 -15.91 -78.47
CA LEU A 244 6.41 -15.43 -77.12
C LEU A 244 6.40 -13.90 -77.06
N GLY A 245 6.99 -13.22 -78.05
CA GLY A 245 6.93 -11.76 -78.19
C GLY A 245 5.49 -11.24 -78.27
N ASP A 246 4.67 -11.82 -79.16
CA ASP A 246 3.25 -11.45 -79.31
C ASP A 246 2.46 -11.63 -77.99
N ILE A 247 2.74 -12.70 -77.24
CA ILE A 247 2.10 -12.96 -75.94
C ILE A 247 2.54 -11.92 -74.91
N LEU A 248 3.84 -11.61 -74.82
CA LEU A 248 4.38 -10.61 -73.89
C LEU A 248 3.83 -9.21 -74.17
N ASP A 249 3.71 -8.81 -75.44
CA ASP A 249 3.13 -7.52 -75.82
C ASP A 249 1.63 -7.42 -75.44
N SER A 250 0.94 -8.55 -75.34
CA SER A 250 -0.47 -8.61 -74.95
C SER A 250 -0.70 -8.73 -73.43
N LEU A 251 0.34 -9.02 -72.65
CA LEU A 251 0.27 -9.22 -71.21
C LEU A 251 0.33 -7.89 -70.47
N ASP A 252 -0.80 -7.44 -69.93
CA ASP A 252 -0.86 -6.26 -69.07
C ASP A 252 -0.71 -6.68 -67.59
N PHE A 253 0.51 -6.56 -67.06
CA PHE A 253 0.80 -6.79 -65.65
C PHE A 253 0.93 -5.47 -64.89
N ASP A 254 -0.02 -5.21 -63.98
CA ASP A 254 0.02 -4.05 -63.10
C ASP A 254 0.86 -4.33 -61.84
N ALA A 255 2.15 -4.03 -61.93
CA ALA A 255 3.07 -4.09 -60.80
C ALA A 255 2.71 -3.13 -59.66
N GLY A 256 2.05 -2.01 -59.98
CA GLY A 256 1.62 -1.00 -59.01
C GLY A 256 0.49 -1.51 -58.13
N ALA A 257 -0.49 -2.19 -58.72
CA ALA A 257 -1.59 -2.82 -57.98
C ALA A 257 -1.08 -3.88 -57.00
N LEU A 258 -0.14 -4.74 -57.42
CA LEU A 258 0.43 -5.76 -56.53
C LEU A 258 1.13 -5.11 -55.31
N ALA A 259 1.95 -4.08 -55.53
CA ALA A 259 2.65 -3.39 -54.45
C ALA A 259 1.70 -2.70 -53.46
N GLN A 260 0.60 -2.11 -53.94
CA GLN A 260 -0.44 -1.51 -53.09
C GLN A 260 -1.14 -2.56 -52.22
N ILE A 261 -1.48 -3.71 -52.81
CA ILE A 261 -2.10 -4.82 -52.09
C ILE A 261 -1.15 -5.38 -51.01
N GLU A 262 0.13 -5.55 -51.34
CA GLU A 262 1.14 -6.01 -50.37
C GLU A 262 1.29 -5.02 -49.21
N ALA A 263 1.42 -3.72 -49.49
CA ALA A 263 1.50 -2.69 -48.45
C ALA A 263 0.25 -2.64 -47.55
N ARG A 264 -0.94 -2.82 -48.13
CA ARG A 264 -2.19 -2.90 -47.35
C ARG A 264 -2.24 -4.15 -46.48
N LEU A 265 -1.86 -5.32 -47.01
CA LEU A 265 -1.78 -6.56 -46.25
C LEU A 265 -0.75 -6.46 -45.10
N ASP A 266 0.38 -5.80 -45.31
CA ASP A 266 1.39 -5.58 -44.25
C ASP A 266 0.85 -4.69 -43.12
N THR A 267 0.09 -3.65 -43.47
CA THR A 267 -0.60 -2.81 -42.48
C THR A 267 -1.59 -3.63 -41.67
N ILE A 268 -2.42 -4.44 -42.34
CA ILE A 268 -3.40 -5.32 -41.69
C ILE A 268 -2.69 -6.30 -40.76
N ASN A 269 -1.65 -7.00 -41.24
CA ASN A 269 -0.89 -7.99 -40.47
C ASN A 269 -0.21 -7.39 -39.24
N THR A 270 0.27 -6.15 -39.35
CA THR A 270 0.90 -5.45 -38.21
C THR A 270 -0.11 -5.20 -37.10
N ILE A 271 -1.32 -4.76 -37.47
CA ILE A 271 -2.39 -4.44 -36.52
C ILE A 271 -3.01 -5.71 -35.94
N THR A 272 -3.30 -6.71 -36.78
CA THR A 272 -3.83 -8.01 -36.29
C THR A 272 -2.84 -8.61 -35.31
N ARG A 273 -1.54 -8.72 -35.62
CA ARG A 273 -0.54 -9.26 -34.69
C ARG A 273 -0.48 -8.55 -33.33
N LYS A 274 -0.78 -7.25 -33.25
CA LYS A 274 -0.78 -6.49 -31.99
C LYS A 274 -2.05 -6.69 -31.16
N TYR A 275 -3.21 -6.79 -31.82
CA TYR A 275 -4.51 -6.63 -31.19
C TYR A 275 -5.46 -7.84 -31.34
N GLY A 276 -5.07 -8.87 -32.09
CA GLY A 276 -5.90 -10.04 -32.35
C GLY A 276 -5.21 -11.15 -33.16
N GLY A 277 -5.97 -12.11 -33.65
CA GLY A 277 -5.49 -13.11 -34.62
C GLY A 277 -5.96 -12.79 -36.03
N SER A 278 -7.16 -12.24 -36.15
CA SER A 278 -7.83 -11.89 -37.40
C SER A 278 -8.33 -10.45 -37.40
N VAL A 279 -8.74 -9.95 -38.57
CA VAL A 279 -9.34 -8.60 -38.69
C VAL A 279 -10.59 -8.46 -37.82
N ASP A 280 -11.43 -9.49 -37.78
CA ASP A 280 -12.67 -9.47 -37.00
C ASP A 280 -12.37 -9.42 -35.49
N ASP A 281 -11.36 -10.17 -35.02
CA ASP A 281 -10.93 -10.10 -33.62
C ASP A 281 -10.48 -8.68 -33.21
N VAL A 282 -9.78 -7.97 -34.11
CA VAL A 282 -9.36 -6.59 -33.85
C VAL A 282 -10.54 -5.64 -33.80
N LEU A 283 -11.55 -5.81 -34.66
CA LEU A 283 -12.76 -4.99 -34.66
C LEU A 283 -13.59 -5.21 -33.38
N ASP A 284 -13.68 -6.45 -32.92
CA ASP A 284 -14.32 -6.78 -31.64
C ASP A 284 -13.54 -6.19 -30.45
N TYR A 285 -12.21 -6.32 -30.48
CA TYR A 285 -11.33 -5.69 -29.50
C TYR A 285 -11.54 -4.17 -29.46
N PHE A 286 -11.57 -3.52 -30.62
CA PHE A 286 -11.81 -2.08 -30.78
C PHE A 286 -13.14 -1.66 -30.15
N ALA A 287 -14.23 -2.37 -30.42
CA ALA A 287 -15.54 -2.07 -29.85
C ALA A 287 -15.56 -2.21 -28.32
N ASN A 288 -14.78 -3.13 -27.75
CA ASN A 288 -14.67 -3.32 -26.30
C ASN A 288 -13.86 -2.20 -25.63
N ILE A 289 -12.70 -1.84 -26.19
CA ILE A 289 -11.85 -0.79 -25.62
C ILE A 289 -12.49 0.60 -25.71
N ALA A 290 -13.28 0.87 -26.76
CA ALA A 290 -14.02 2.12 -26.90
C ALA A 290 -15.07 2.28 -25.78
N LYS A 291 -15.83 1.21 -25.47
CA LYS A 291 -16.78 1.22 -24.35
C LYS A 291 -16.09 1.39 -23.00
N GLU A 292 -14.93 0.77 -22.83
CA GLU A 292 -14.12 0.92 -21.61
C GLU A 292 -13.64 2.38 -21.45
N TYR A 293 -13.16 2.99 -22.52
CA TYR A 293 -12.70 4.39 -22.54
C TYR A 293 -13.82 5.37 -22.15
N ASP A 294 -15.01 5.23 -22.75
CA ASP A 294 -16.17 6.06 -22.43
C ASP A 294 -16.61 5.92 -20.96
N HIS A 295 -16.52 4.70 -20.41
CA HIS A 295 -16.86 4.47 -19.01
C HIS A 295 -15.87 5.12 -18.04
N LEU A 296 -14.57 5.08 -18.37
CA LEU A 296 -13.50 5.62 -17.53
C LEU A 296 -13.46 7.16 -17.52
N THR A 297 -13.84 7.81 -18.61
CA THR A 297 -13.79 9.28 -18.74
C THR A 297 -15.01 10.01 -18.16
N GLY A 298 -16.07 9.31 -17.77
CA GLY A 298 -17.35 9.91 -17.33
C GLY A 298 -17.48 10.32 -15.86
N ASN A 299 -16.48 10.13 -14.98
CA ASN A 299 -16.67 10.13 -13.51
C ASN A 299 -15.88 11.19 -12.67
N ASP A 300 -15.21 12.17 -13.28
CA ASP A 300 -14.22 13.00 -12.57
C ASP A 300 -14.78 14.15 -11.70
N LEU A 301 -16.03 14.58 -11.90
CA LEU A 301 -16.62 15.70 -11.15
C LEU A 301 -16.64 15.49 -9.62
N SER A 302 -16.64 14.25 -9.16
CA SER A 302 -16.73 13.92 -7.73
C SER A 302 -15.39 14.08 -6.97
N PHE A 303 -14.23 14.17 -7.62
CA PHE A 303 -12.93 14.21 -6.91
C PHE A 303 -12.59 15.58 -6.36
N ASP A 304 -12.74 16.61 -7.20
CA ASP A 304 -12.45 18.01 -6.85
C ASP A 304 -13.20 18.47 -5.61
N ASP A 305 -14.44 18.01 -5.44
CA ASP A 305 -15.25 18.34 -4.27
C ASP A 305 -14.70 17.72 -2.97
N ILE A 306 -14.20 16.48 -3.04
CA ILE A 306 -13.62 15.79 -1.89
C ILE A 306 -12.27 16.43 -1.50
N GLU A 307 -11.46 16.87 -2.47
CA GLU A 307 -10.23 17.61 -2.17
C GLU A 307 -10.50 18.98 -1.51
N LYS A 308 -11.52 19.70 -1.98
CA LYS A 308 -11.94 20.97 -1.36
C LYS A 308 -12.42 20.77 0.07
N GLU A 309 -13.23 19.73 0.32
CA GLU A 309 -13.67 19.38 1.67
C GLU A 309 -12.47 19.05 2.58
N LEU A 310 -11.49 18.30 2.08
CA LEU A 310 -10.29 17.95 2.85
C LEU A 310 -9.49 19.19 3.29
N LYS A 311 -9.33 20.17 2.39
CA LYS A 311 -8.63 21.43 2.71
C LYS A 311 -9.37 22.25 3.77
N SER A 312 -10.69 22.35 3.67
CA SER A 312 -11.52 23.04 4.67
C SER A 312 -11.44 22.36 6.03
N LEU A 313 -11.44 21.02 6.04
CA LEU A 313 -11.34 20.23 7.26
C LEU A 313 -9.95 20.34 7.91
N GLU A 314 -8.88 20.43 7.12
CA GLU A 314 -7.51 20.64 7.61
C GLU A 314 -7.36 22.00 8.30
N GLN A 315 -7.96 23.07 7.76
CA GLN A 315 -7.98 24.39 8.40
C GLN A 315 -8.72 24.36 9.74
N SER A 316 -9.86 23.66 9.80
CA SER A 316 -10.64 23.50 11.03
C SER A 316 -9.87 22.70 12.08
N LEU A 317 -9.18 21.63 11.65
CA LEU A 317 -8.33 20.80 12.51
C LEU A 317 -7.14 21.59 13.08
N LEU A 318 -6.50 22.46 12.28
CA LEU A 318 -5.43 23.34 12.71
C LEU A 318 -5.88 24.31 13.82
N ALA A 319 -7.05 24.94 13.63
CA ALA A 319 -7.62 25.86 14.62
C ALA A 319 -7.94 25.13 15.94
N SER A 320 -8.59 23.97 15.85
CA SER A 320 -8.93 23.15 17.03
C SER A 320 -7.68 22.63 17.76
N ALA A 321 -6.64 22.24 17.02
CA ALA A 321 -5.36 21.82 17.61
C ALA A 321 -4.68 22.96 18.38
N ALA A 322 -4.74 24.20 17.85
CA ALA A 322 -4.19 25.37 18.51
C ALA A 322 -4.95 25.71 19.82
N GLU A 323 -6.28 25.62 19.80
CA GLU A 323 -7.10 25.79 20.99
C GLU A 323 -6.79 24.74 22.07
N LEU A 324 -6.73 23.46 21.67
CA LEU A 324 -6.39 22.35 22.56
C LEU A 324 -5.00 22.55 23.18
N SER A 325 -4.02 22.92 22.37
CA SER A 325 -2.66 23.22 22.82
C SER A 325 -2.65 24.37 23.84
N GLN A 326 -3.35 25.46 23.57
CA GLN A 326 -3.40 26.61 24.48
C GLN A 326 -3.97 26.24 25.86
N LYS A 327 -5.11 25.53 25.89
CA LYS A 327 -5.72 25.08 27.15
C LYS A 327 -4.82 24.11 27.90
N ARG A 328 -4.15 23.21 27.17
CA ARG A 328 -3.20 22.25 27.75
C ARG A 328 -1.97 22.91 28.36
N HIS A 329 -1.44 23.97 27.74
CA HIS A 329 -0.36 24.76 28.32
C HIS A 329 -0.80 25.43 29.63
N ALA A 330 -2.03 25.93 29.71
CA ALA A 330 -2.57 26.50 30.95
C ALA A 330 -2.67 25.45 32.08
N ILE A 331 -3.11 24.22 31.76
CA ILE A 331 -3.13 23.10 32.71
C ILE A 331 -1.71 22.76 33.18
N ALA A 332 -0.74 22.71 32.25
CA ALA A 332 0.66 22.43 32.58
C ALA A 332 1.28 23.50 33.51
N GLU A 333 0.97 24.78 33.30
CA GLU A 333 1.42 25.85 34.20
C GLU A 333 0.82 25.71 35.60
N HIS A 334 -0.46 25.37 35.70
CA HIS A 334 -1.12 25.12 36.97
C HIS A 334 -0.50 23.93 37.71
N LEU A 335 -0.37 22.80 37.02
CA LEU A 335 0.24 21.58 37.55
C LEU A 335 1.68 21.83 38.03
N SER A 336 2.47 22.60 37.26
CA SER A 336 3.85 22.90 37.64
C SER A 336 3.92 23.74 38.93
N LYS A 337 2.96 24.64 39.16
CA LYS A 337 2.87 25.40 40.42
C LYS A 337 2.44 24.53 41.60
N GLU A 338 1.44 23.67 41.40
CA GLU A 338 0.97 22.74 42.45
C GLU A 338 2.08 21.77 42.88
N ILE A 339 2.73 21.10 41.92
CA ILE A 339 3.85 20.19 42.20
C ILE A 339 4.98 20.93 42.92
N LYS A 340 5.32 22.16 42.50
CA LYS A 340 6.37 22.95 43.15
C LYS A 340 6.04 23.25 44.60
N GLN A 341 4.78 23.55 44.91
CA GLN A 341 4.34 23.77 46.29
C GLN A 341 4.41 22.49 47.11
N GLU A 342 3.95 21.35 46.60
CA GLU A 342 4.05 20.06 47.28
C GLU A 342 5.51 19.64 47.52
N LEU A 343 6.41 19.90 46.56
CA LEU A 343 7.84 19.64 46.72
C LEU A 343 8.47 20.49 47.82
N LYS A 344 8.03 21.74 47.97
CA LYS A 344 8.44 22.62 49.07
C LYS A 344 8.03 22.03 50.43
N ASP A 345 6.79 21.54 50.53
CA ASP A 345 6.25 20.95 51.76
C ASP A 345 6.96 19.63 52.13
N LEU A 346 7.57 18.95 51.15
CA LEU A 346 8.43 17.77 51.35
C LEU A 346 9.92 18.11 51.57
N TYR A 347 10.25 19.35 51.97
CA TYR A 347 11.61 19.85 52.19
C TYR A 347 12.52 19.80 50.93
N MET A 348 11.94 19.94 49.74
CA MET A 348 12.64 19.99 48.46
C MET A 348 12.49 21.36 47.78
N ASP A 349 12.71 22.44 48.53
CA ASP A 349 12.54 23.85 48.08
C ASP A 349 13.32 24.22 46.80
N LYS A 350 14.37 23.46 46.50
CA LYS A 350 15.28 23.67 45.38
C LYS A 350 14.89 22.89 44.13
N ALA A 351 13.92 21.98 44.24
CA ALA A 351 13.44 21.19 43.13
C ALA A 351 12.44 22.00 42.29
N ASP A 352 12.46 21.80 40.98
CA ASP A 352 11.54 22.45 40.04
C ASP A 352 11.01 21.45 39.03
N PHE A 353 9.75 21.61 38.65
CA PHE A 353 9.05 20.75 37.70
C PHE A 353 8.63 21.56 36.47
N LYS A 354 8.76 20.95 35.29
CA LYS A 354 8.36 21.57 34.03
C LYS A 354 7.76 20.54 33.09
N VAL A 355 6.68 20.91 32.42
CA VAL A 355 6.15 20.17 31.28
C VAL A 355 6.80 20.71 29.99
N VAL A 356 7.35 19.82 29.17
CA VAL A 356 7.97 20.17 27.89
C VAL A 356 7.06 19.71 26.75
N PHE A 357 6.79 20.64 25.82
CA PHE A 357 5.98 20.41 24.64
C PHE A 357 6.88 20.37 23.40
N THR A 358 6.70 19.35 22.57
CA THR A 358 7.42 19.20 21.29
C THR A 358 6.40 19.12 20.17
N LYS A 359 6.50 20.02 19.17
CA LYS A 359 5.61 20.00 18.00
C LYS A 359 5.76 18.70 17.22
N GLY A 360 4.63 18.13 16.82
CA GLY A 360 4.53 16.87 16.09
C GLY A 360 3.49 16.91 14.97
N LYS A 361 3.30 15.75 14.33
CA LYS A 361 2.21 15.56 13.37
C LYS A 361 0.88 15.41 14.12
N PHE A 362 -0.23 15.72 13.45
CA PHE A 362 -1.57 15.43 13.97
C PHE A 362 -1.70 13.95 14.32
N ASN A 363 -2.19 13.69 15.53
CA ASN A 363 -2.60 12.40 16.04
C ASN A 363 -3.88 12.60 16.85
N ARG A 364 -4.45 11.52 17.40
CA ARG A 364 -5.73 11.62 18.12
C ARG A 364 -5.67 12.47 19.42
N GLU A 365 -4.49 12.72 19.96
CA GLU A 365 -4.26 13.52 21.17
C GLU A 365 -3.83 14.97 20.88
N GLY A 366 -3.53 15.33 19.62
CA GLY A 366 -3.10 16.68 19.23
C GLY A 366 -2.00 16.67 18.18
N ASN A 367 -1.35 17.82 18.02
CA ASN A 367 -0.15 18.01 17.20
C ASN A 367 1.11 18.29 18.05
N GLU A 368 1.11 17.83 19.30
CA GLU A 368 2.21 18.01 20.25
C GLU A 368 2.45 16.73 21.03
N ALA A 369 3.71 16.47 21.37
CA ALA A 369 4.13 15.47 22.33
C ALA A 369 4.52 16.15 23.64
N ILE A 370 4.24 15.48 24.74
CA ILE A 370 4.42 16.01 26.10
C ILE A 370 5.38 15.11 26.85
N GLU A 371 6.29 15.72 27.59
CA GLU A 371 7.18 15.01 28.49
C GLU A 371 7.41 15.82 29.77
N PHE A 372 7.41 15.13 30.92
CA PHE A 372 7.67 15.72 32.23
C PHE A 372 9.16 15.79 32.54
N TYR A 373 9.61 16.98 32.95
CA TYR A 373 10.99 17.29 33.27
C TYR A 373 11.10 17.79 34.71
N ILE A 374 12.23 17.49 35.34
CA ILE A 374 12.49 17.88 36.72
C ILE A 374 13.94 18.33 36.89
N SER A 375 14.15 19.24 37.82
CA SER A 375 15.46 19.72 38.27
C SER A 375 15.51 19.53 39.78
N THR A 376 16.44 18.72 40.29
CA THR A 376 16.57 18.40 41.72
C THR A 376 17.30 19.48 42.51
N ASN A 377 18.31 20.09 41.90
CA ASN A 377 19.11 21.16 42.50
C ASN A 377 19.24 22.36 41.55
N PRO A 378 19.44 23.58 42.09
CA PRO A 378 19.64 24.78 41.29
C PRO A 378 20.99 24.66 40.58
N GLY A 379 20.97 24.60 39.24
CA GLY A 379 22.17 24.51 38.40
C GLY A 379 22.40 23.18 37.68
N GLU A 380 21.69 22.09 38.03
CA GLU A 380 21.80 20.79 37.34
C GLU A 380 21.00 20.71 36.02
N GLY A 381 20.14 21.71 35.78
CA GLY A 381 19.26 21.81 34.62
C GLY A 381 18.09 20.82 34.65
N PHE A 382 17.08 21.08 33.83
CA PHE A 382 15.93 20.19 33.68
C PHE A 382 16.31 18.92 32.92
N LYS A 383 15.99 17.76 33.49
CA LYS A 383 16.15 16.44 32.86
C LYS A 383 14.80 15.73 32.75
N PRO A 384 14.59 14.88 31.74
CA PRO A 384 13.40 14.04 31.67
C PRO A 384 13.24 13.23 32.96
N LEU A 385 12.01 13.15 33.48
CA LEU A 385 11.70 12.41 34.72
C LEU A 385 12.24 10.97 34.68
N VAL A 386 12.17 10.34 33.50
CA VAL A 386 12.64 8.97 33.24
C VAL A 386 14.15 8.79 33.46
N LYS A 387 14.94 9.86 33.36
CA LYS A 387 16.41 9.84 33.44
C LYS A 387 16.95 10.25 34.81
N VAL A 388 16.09 10.55 35.78
CA VAL A 388 16.53 10.90 37.14
C VAL A 388 16.82 9.62 37.92
N ALA A 389 18.07 9.47 38.38
CA ALA A 389 18.55 8.24 38.99
C ALA A 389 17.91 7.97 40.36
N SER A 390 17.64 6.68 40.60
CA SER A 390 17.00 6.10 41.80
C SER A 390 17.75 6.43 43.10
N GLY A 391 17.18 7.33 43.89
CA GLY A 391 17.55 7.62 45.29
C GLY A 391 16.31 8.03 46.10
N GLY A 392 16.45 8.22 47.42
CA GLY A 392 15.34 8.61 48.30
C GLY A 392 14.65 9.94 47.95
N GLU A 393 15.30 10.77 47.13
CA GLU A 393 14.72 11.98 46.54
C GLU A 393 13.67 11.66 45.45
N LEU A 394 13.87 10.62 44.64
CA LEU A 394 12.93 10.23 43.59
C LEU A 394 11.60 9.75 44.17
N SER A 395 11.63 9.02 45.29
CA SER A 395 10.42 8.59 45.98
C SER A 395 9.60 9.77 46.50
N ARG A 396 10.26 10.83 47.01
CA ARG A 396 9.59 12.07 47.44
C ARG A 396 9.06 12.87 46.26
N LEU A 397 9.79 12.93 45.15
CA LEU A 397 9.36 13.61 43.92
C LEU A 397 8.12 12.93 43.33
N MET A 398 8.14 11.60 43.22
CA MET A 398 6.99 10.82 42.75
C MET A 398 5.78 10.98 43.67
N LEU A 399 6.00 11.08 44.98
CA LEU A 399 4.94 11.36 45.94
C LEU A 399 4.29 12.74 45.71
N ALA A 400 5.08 13.81 45.56
CA ALA A 400 4.52 15.15 45.29
C ALA A 400 3.69 15.18 44.00
N ILE A 401 4.22 14.55 42.95
CA ILE A 401 3.55 14.46 41.65
C ILE A 401 2.24 13.68 41.81
N LYS A 402 2.26 12.49 42.42
CA LYS A 402 1.08 11.65 42.61
C LYS A 402 0.06 12.27 43.56
N SER A 403 0.48 12.90 44.67
CA SER A 403 -0.38 13.66 45.59
C SER A 403 -1.21 14.72 44.84
N THR A 404 -0.57 15.39 43.88
CA THR A 404 -1.23 16.40 43.05
C THR A 404 -2.25 15.77 42.09
N PHE A 405 -1.94 14.62 41.48
CA PHE A 405 -2.87 13.89 40.61
C PHE A 405 -4.02 13.22 41.40
N SER A 406 -3.73 12.60 42.55
CA SER A 406 -4.69 11.87 43.38
C SER A 406 -5.65 12.78 44.15
N ARG A 407 -5.37 14.08 44.35
CA ARG A 407 -6.38 15.01 44.88
C ARG A 407 -7.54 15.28 43.92
N ARG A 408 -7.38 14.93 42.64
CA ARG A 408 -8.42 15.06 41.61
C ARG A 408 -9.03 13.72 41.19
N GLU A 409 -8.42 12.60 41.58
CA GLU A 409 -9.03 11.27 41.48
C GLU A 409 -9.56 10.87 42.86
N ASP A 410 -10.87 10.78 43.05
CA ASP A 410 -11.51 10.36 44.31
C ASP A 410 -10.98 8.99 44.81
N LYS A 411 -9.87 8.96 45.56
CA LYS A 411 -9.28 7.75 46.14
C LYS A 411 -8.92 7.95 47.61
N THR A 412 -9.38 7.02 48.47
CA THR A 412 -9.54 7.26 49.91
C THR A 412 -8.32 6.96 50.81
N SER A 413 -7.29 6.21 50.40
CA SER A 413 -6.16 5.90 51.31
C SER A 413 -4.84 5.52 50.60
N ILE A 414 -3.73 6.10 51.07
CA ILE A 414 -2.35 5.89 50.59
C ILE A 414 -1.47 5.43 51.77
N VAL A 415 -0.77 4.29 51.65
CA VAL A 415 0.07 3.73 52.73
C VAL A 415 1.50 3.45 52.22
N PHE A 416 2.52 3.96 52.93
CA PHE A 416 3.96 3.84 52.60
C PHE A 416 4.64 2.62 53.23
#